data_AF-A0A7K0FBK4-F1
#
_entry.id   AF-A0A7K0FBK4-F1
#
_cell.length_a   1.000
_cell.length_b   1.000
_cell.length_c   1.000
_cell.angle_alpha   90.00
_cell.angle_beta   90.00
_cell.angle_gamma   90.00
#
_symmetry.space_group_name_H-M   'P 1'
#
loop_
_entity.id
_entity.type
_entity.pdbx_description
1 polymer ?
#
loop_
_entity_poly.entity_id
_entity_poly.type
_entity_poly.pdbx_seq_one_letter_code
_entity_poly.pdbx_strand_id
1 'polypeptide(L)'
;MNNNGPIVLIENNQGDRKLFMEIFSELELSNEVLYFNSANNAYHYLTSRKIKAFLIFSDIVLLNTADEKRIHITYENLSIELNCPCLFFTTAFTQCFVIDLYSVPTQTYVIKPYSYDKFKEIIKTILEYWSKIKSIEDYKSDPLRRKNIKNNLN
;
A
#
# COMPACT_ATOMS: atom_id res chain seq x y z
N MET A 1 -3.63 9.09 11.66
CA MET A 1 -4.08 7.95 10.82
C MET A 1 -5.29 7.29 11.47
N ASN A 2 -6.06 6.49 10.73
CA ASN A 2 -7.14 5.70 11.30
C ASN A 2 -6.74 4.22 11.38
N ASN A 3 -6.13 3.81 12.50
CA ASN A 3 -5.60 2.45 12.64
C ASN A 3 -6.69 1.37 12.75
N ASN A 4 -7.95 1.79 12.96
CA ASN A 4 -9.13 0.92 12.92
C ASN A 4 -9.86 0.98 11.57
N GLY A 5 -9.36 1.77 10.61
CA GLY A 5 -9.93 1.89 9.28
C GLY A 5 -9.70 0.64 8.43
N PRO A 6 -10.43 0.46 7.32
CA PRO A 6 -10.22 -0.69 6.47
C PRO A 6 -8.82 -0.69 5.83
N ILE A 7 -8.29 -1.88 5.58
CA ILE A 7 -7.16 -2.08 4.67
C ILE A 7 -7.74 -2.20 3.27
N VAL A 8 -7.19 -1.46 2.32
CA VAL A 8 -7.66 -1.43 0.94
C VAL A 8 -6.65 -2.15 0.06
N LEU A 9 -7.11 -3.06 -0.79
CA LEU A 9 -6.30 -3.75 -1.79
C LEU A 9 -6.81 -3.42 -3.20
N ILE A 10 -5.93 -2.91 -4.05
CA ILE A 10 -6.19 -2.58 -5.45
C ILE A 10 -5.35 -3.52 -6.33
N GLU A 11 -6.00 -4.54 -6.88
CA GLU A 11 -5.34 -5.64 -7.62
C GLU A 11 -6.33 -6.32 -8.58
N ASN A 12 -6.08 -6.34 -9.89
CA ASN A 12 -6.99 -6.98 -10.85
C ASN A 12 -6.67 -8.46 -11.08
N ASN A 13 -5.45 -8.90 -10.77
CA ASN A 13 -5.02 -10.28 -10.84
C ASN A 13 -5.65 -11.11 -9.70
N GLN A 14 -6.40 -12.16 -10.06
CA GLN A 14 -7.07 -13.00 -9.08
C GLN A 14 -6.12 -13.81 -8.20
N GLY A 15 -4.98 -14.26 -8.75
CA GLY A 15 -3.98 -15.02 -8.01
C GLY A 15 -3.30 -14.16 -6.95
N ASP A 16 -2.81 -12.98 -7.35
CA ASP A 16 -2.14 -12.04 -6.45
C ASP A 16 -3.11 -11.54 -5.36
N ARG A 17 -4.35 -11.22 -5.75
CA ARG A 17 -5.40 -10.89 -4.78
C ARG A 17 -5.64 -12.00 -3.77
N LYS A 18 -5.81 -13.25 -4.24
CA LYS A 18 -6.07 -14.39 -3.36
C LYS A 18 -4.96 -14.54 -2.35
N LEU A 19 -3.72 -14.37 -2.79
CA LEU A 19 -2.54 -14.43 -1.93
C LEU A 19 -2.56 -13.36 -0.82
N PHE A 20 -2.82 -12.10 -1.15
CA PHE A 20 -2.97 -11.05 -0.13
C PHE A 20 -4.09 -11.36 0.86
N MET A 21 -5.26 -11.79 0.36
CA MET A 21 -6.41 -12.11 1.20
C MET A 21 -6.13 -13.27 2.16
N GLU A 22 -5.42 -14.32 1.71
CA GLU A 22 -4.97 -15.41 2.56
C GLU A 22 -4.05 -14.90 3.68
N ILE A 23 -3.05 -14.08 3.34
CA ILE A 23 -2.13 -13.50 4.33
C ILE A 23 -2.88 -12.61 5.33
N PHE A 24 -3.76 -11.72 4.86
CA PHE A 24 -4.53 -10.85 5.76
C PHE A 24 -5.43 -11.67 6.70
N SER A 25 -5.99 -12.78 6.23
CA SER A 25 -6.77 -13.69 7.06
C SER A 25 -5.89 -14.41 8.11
N GLU A 26 -4.71 -14.90 7.72
CA GLU A 26 -3.78 -15.60 8.62
C GLU A 26 -3.17 -14.67 9.68
N LEU A 27 -3.07 -13.37 9.39
CA LEU A 27 -2.58 -12.36 10.33
C LEU A 27 -3.65 -11.88 11.33
N GLU A 28 -4.88 -12.43 11.26
CA GLU A 28 -5.99 -12.14 12.18
C GLU A 28 -6.24 -10.64 12.37
N LEU A 29 -6.20 -9.89 11.27
CA LEU A 29 -6.36 -8.43 11.31
C LEU A 29 -7.78 -8.06 11.76
N SER A 30 -7.87 -7.13 12.71
CA SER A 30 -9.16 -6.58 13.16
C SER A 30 -9.81 -5.65 12.14
N ASN A 31 -9.03 -5.19 11.15
CA ASN A 31 -9.46 -4.25 10.13
C ASN A 31 -10.25 -4.99 9.04
N GLU A 32 -11.37 -4.40 8.60
CA GLU A 32 -12.04 -4.85 7.38
C GLU A 32 -11.09 -4.75 6.18
N VAL A 33 -11.11 -5.75 5.29
CA VAL A 33 -10.36 -5.70 4.04
C VAL A 33 -11.31 -5.36 2.89
N LEU A 34 -11.10 -4.22 2.26
CA LEU A 34 -11.82 -3.78 1.07
C LEU A 34 -10.99 -4.04 -0.19
N TYR A 35 -11.64 -4.53 -1.23
CA TYR A 35 -10.96 -4.96 -2.45
C TYR A 35 -11.52 -4.25 -3.71
N PHE A 36 -10.63 -3.85 -4.61
CA PHE A 36 -10.97 -3.19 -5.88
C PHE A 36 -10.11 -3.68 -7.06
N ASN A 37 -10.72 -3.76 -8.25
CA ASN A 37 -10.02 -4.06 -9.51
C ASN A 37 -9.35 -2.83 -10.16
N SER A 38 -9.61 -1.62 -9.67
CA SER A 38 -9.06 -0.38 -10.24
C SER A 38 -8.93 0.72 -9.19
N ALA A 39 -7.93 1.58 -9.37
CA ALA A 39 -7.69 2.73 -8.50
C ALA A 39 -8.86 3.72 -8.49
N ASN A 40 -9.49 3.95 -9.65
CA ASN A 40 -10.67 4.80 -9.78
C ASN A 40 -11.85 4.29 -8.96
N ASN A 41 -12.14 2.99 -8.99
CA ASN A 41 -13.25 2.44 -8.19
C ASN A 41 -12.97 2.54 -6.69
N ALA A 42 -11.74 2.25 -6.27
CA ALA A 42 -11.32 2.41 -4.88
C ALA A 42 -11.49 3.86 -4.42
N TYR A 43 -10.95 4.80 -5.18
CA TYR A 43 -11.04 6.23 -4.87
C TYR A 43 -12.48 6.72 -4.78
N HIS A 44 -13.30 6.43 -5.78
CA HIS A 44 -14.71 6.82 -5.78
C HIS A 44 -15.46 6.22 -4.60
N TYR A 45 -15.23 4.95 -4.26
CA TYR A 45 -15.86 4.30 -3.13
C TYR A 45 -15.47 4.96 -1.80
N LEU A 46 -14.17 5.19 -1.58
CA LEU A 46 -13.67 5.76 -0.34
C LEU A 46 -14.12 7.22 -0.15
N THR A 47 -14.01 8.04 -1.20
CA THR A 47 -14.35 9.47 -1.13
C THR A 47 -15.85 9.70 -1.01
N SER A 48 -16.68 9.03 -1.82
CA SER A 48 -18.13 9.20 -1.78
C SER A 48 -18.74 8.79 -0.44
N ARG A 49 -18.15 7.78 0.22
CA ARG A 49 -18.58 7.28 1.53
C ARG A 49 -17.82 7.89 2.70
N LYS A 50 -16.87 8.79 2.46
CA LYS A 50 -15.99 9.42 3.47
C LYS A 50 -15.26 8.40 4.35
N ILE A 51 -14.87 7.27 3.76
CA ILE A 51 -14.16 6.19 4.45
C ILE A 51 -12.68 6.58 4.58
N LYS A 52 -12.15 6.54 5.80
CA LYS A 52 -10.72 6.72 6.09
C LYS A 52 -10.05 5.37 6.25
N ALA A 53 -9.35 4.93 5.21
CA ALA A 53 -8.57 3.71 5.22
C ALA A 53 -7.40 3.79 6.22
N PHE A 54 -7.02 2.64 6.76
CA PHE A 54 -5.79 2.48 7.54
C PHE A 54 -4.58 2.50 6.60
N LEU A 55 -4.59 1.63 5.60
CA LEU A 55 -3.55 1.45 4.60
C LEU A 55 -4.15 1.08 3.25
N ILE A 56 -3.49 1.48 2.18
CA ILE A 56 -3.84 1.10 0.81
C ILE A 56 -2.66 0.34 0.21
N PHE A 57 -2.90 -0.90 -0.24
CA PHE A 57 -1.99 -1.67 -1.07
C PHE A 57 -2.49 -1.58 -2.51
N SER A 58 -1.63 -1.17 -3.45
CA SER A 58 -2.02 -1.04 -4.85
C SER A 58 -0.96 -1.61 -5.77
N ASP A 59 -1.36 -2.41 -6.75
CA ASP A 59 -0.50 -2.65 -7.91
C ASP A 59 -0.23 -1.31 -8.61
N ILE A 60 1.04 -0.99 -8.80
CA ILE A 60 1.50 0.25 -9.42
C ILE A 60 1.02 0.37 -10.87
N VAL A 61 0.85 -0.75 -11.58
CA VAL A 61 0.38 -0.77 -12.97
C VAL A 61 -1.05 -0.22 -13.07
N LEU A 62 -1.87 -0.44 -12.03
CA LEU A 62 -3.28 -0.03 -11.99
C LEU A 62 -3.51 1.45 -11.63
N LEU A 63 -2.43 2.18 -11.31
CA LEU A 63 -2.49 3.62 -11.07
C LEU A 63 -2.29 4.42 -12.36
N ASN A 64 -1.52 3.88 -13.30
CA ASN A 64 -1.19 4.56 -14.55
C ASN A 64 -2.11 4.17 -15.70
N THR A 65 -3.12 3.31 -15.48
CA THR A 65 -4.14 3.03 -16.49
C THR A 65 -5.05 4.24 -16.65
N ALA A 66 -4.68 5.10 -17.60
CA ALA A 66 -5.45 6.26 -18.02
C ALA A 66 -6.75 5.81 -18.71
N ASP A 67 -7.82 5.64 -17.95
CA ASP A 67 -9.14 5.81 -18.52
C ASP A 67 -9.29 7.31 -18.83
N GLU A 68 -9.10 7.69 -20.09
CA GLU A 68 -9.06 9.08 -20.61
C GLU A 68 -10.26 9.97 -20.23
N LYS A 69 -11.27 9.43 -19.55
CA LYS A 69 -12.51 10.13 -19.20
C LYS A 69 -12.76 10.30 -17.71
N ARG A 70 -11.98 9.69 -16.80
CA ARG A 70 -12.29 9.73 -15.35
C ARG A 70 -11.00 9.75 -14.53
N ILE A 71 -10.73 10.92 -13.95
CA ILE A 71 -9.80 11.20 -12.84
C ILE A 71 -8.38 10.64 -13.03
N HIS A 72 -7.40 11.53 -13.18
CA HIS A 72 -6.00 11.15 -13.26
C HIS A 72 -5.45 10.85 -11.84
N ILE A 73 -5.72 9.64 -11.35
CA ILE A 73 -5.23 9.18 -10.05
C ILE A 73 -3.82 8.64 -10.23
N THR A 74 -2.82 9.44 -9.88
CA THR A 74 -1.43 9.01 -9.85
C THR A 74 -1.06 8.49 -8.46
N TYR A 75 0.11 7.84 -8.35
CA TYR A 75 0.68 7.45 -7.05
C TYR A 75 0.85 8.66 -6.10
N GLU A 76 1.16 9.85 -6.64
CA GLU A 76 1.31 11.10 -5.88
C GLU A 76 -0.03 11.57 -5.33
N ASN A 77 -1.07 11.56 -6.17
CA ASN A 77 -2.38 12.09 -5.80
C ASN A 77 -3.12 11.17 -4.83
N LEU A 78 -3.03 9.84 -5.00
CA LEU A 78 -3.83 8.89 -4.22
C LEU A 78 -3.58 9.02 -2.71
N SER A 79 -2.30 9.05 -2.30
CA SER A 79 -1.94 9.11 -0.88
C SER A 79 -2.30 10.45 -0.22
N ILE A 80 -2.13 11.55 -0.97
CA ILE A 80 -2.42 12.92 -0.51
C ILE A 80 -3.93 13.12 -0.40
N GLU A 81 -4.68 12.79 -1.45
CA GLU A 81 -6.12 13.02 -1.50
C GLU A 81 -6.90 12.15 -0.50
N LEU A 82 -6.45 10.91 -0.30
CA LEU A 82 -7.06 10.01 0.69
C LEU A 82 -6.49 10.20 2.10
N ASN A 83 -5.45 11.03 2.26
CA ASN A 83 -4.74 11.24 3.51
C ASN A 83 -4.42 9.92 4.24
N CYS A 84 -3.89 8.96 3.47
CA CYS A 84 -3.70 7.57 3.87
C CYS A 84 -2.39 7.04 3.28
N PRO A 85 -1.59 6.27 4.04
CA PRO A 85 -0.39 5.66 3.48
C PRO A 85 -0.75 4.66 2.37
N CYS A 86 -0.13 4.86 1.20
CA CYS A 86 -0.23 3.98 0.05
C CYS A 86 1.08 3.21 -0.12
N LEU A 87 0.96 1.88 -0.17
CA LEU A 87 1.99 0.89 -0.40
C LEU A 87 1.80 0.37 -1.83
N PHE A 88 2.76 0.67 -2.69
CA PHE A 88 2.67 0.26 -4.08
C PHE A 88 3.42 -1.03 -4.28
N PHE A 89 2.82 -1.99 -4.98
CA PHE A 89 3.51 -3.22 -5.30
C PHE A 89 3.44 -3.56 -6.79
N THR A 90 4.27 -4.50 -7.24
CA THR A 90 4.18 -5.04 -8.60
C THR A 90 4.68 -6.49 -8.60
N THR A 91 4.11 -7.30 -9.48
CA THR A 91 4.50 -8.71 -9.72
C THR A 91 5.23 -8.90 -11.07
N ALA A 92 5.66 -7.80 -11.71
CA ALA A 92 6.12 -7.72 -13.10
C ALA A 92 7.27 -8.66 -13.53
N PHE A 93 8.04 -9.24 -12.60
CA PHE A 93 9.11 -10.19 -12.91
C PHE A 93 8.89 -11.51 -12.17
N THR A 94 7.97 -12.33 -12.69
CA THR A 94 7.83 -13.78 -12.48
C THR A 94 8.34 -14.28 -11.13
N GLN A 95 7.75 -13.81 -10.01
CA GLN A 95 8.08 -14.12 -8.58
C GLN A 95 8.79 -13.02 -7.77
N CYS A 96 8.60 -11.74 -8.11
CA CYS A 96 9.11 -10.63 -7.31
C CYS A 96 7.96 -9.75 -6.82
N PHE A 97 7.77 -9.64 -5.51
CA PHE A 97 7.01 -8.53 -4.93
C PHE A 97 8.01 -7.43 -4.56
N VAL A 98 7.83 -6.27 -5.18
CA VAL A 98 8.50 -5.02 -4.79
C VAL A 98 7.45 -4.18 -4.11
N ILE A 99 7.54 -3.94 -2.80
CA ILE A 99 6.65 -2.99 -2.12
C ILE A 99 7.39 -1.67 -1.95
N ASP A 100 6.95 -0.65 -2.66
CA ASP A 100 7.40 0.73 -2.52
C ASP A 100 6.48 1.52 -1.59
N LEU A 101 7.07 1.95 -0.48
CA LEU A 101 6.50 2.88 0.47
C LEU A 101 6.68 4.33 -0.05
N TYR A 102 6.11 4.69 -1.21
CA TYR A 102 6.04 6.10 -1.61
C TYR A 102 5.17 6.93 -0.66
N SER A 103 4.46 6.29 0.27
CA SER A 103 4.28 6.85 1.60
C SER A 103 5.58 6.71 2.36
N VAL A 104 6.43 7.74 2.27
CA VAL A 104 7.66 7.94 3.07
C VAL A 104 7.46 7.20 4.42
N PRO A 105 8.37 6.29 4.86
CA PRO A 105 9.75 6.14 4.45
C PRO A 105 9.91 5.20 3.28
N THR A 106 10.81 5.56 2.37
CA THR A 106 11.30 4.77 1.23
C THR A 106 12.08 3.53 1.70
N GLN A 107 11.37 2.56 2.28
CA GLN A 107 11.88 1.20 2.43
C GLN A 107 11.25 0.33 1.35
N THR A 108 12.05 -0.02 0.35
CA THR A 108 11.62 -0.95 -0.69
C THR A 108 11.82 -2.38 -0.18
N TYR A 109 10.76 -3.16 -0.07
CA TYR A 109 10.86 -4.59 0.22
C TYR A 109 10.93 -5.37 -1.08
N VAL A 110 11.94 -6.21 -1.23
CA VAL A 110 12.15 -7.05 -2.42
C VAL A 110 12.16 -8.52 -2.00
N ILE A 111 11.17 -9.29 -2.47
CA ILE A 111 11.07 -10.72 -2.18
C ILE A 111 11.53 -11.49 -3.42
N LYS A 112 12.72 -12.12 -3.35
CA LYS A 112 13.29 -12.92 -4.44
C LYS A 112 14.02 -14.18 -3.93
N PRO A 113 13.75 -15.38 -4.48
CA PRO A 113 12.54 -15.74 -5.23
C PRO A 113 11.30 -15.65 -4.33
N TYR A 114 10.11 -15.66 -4.92
CA TYR A 114 8.85 -15.61 -4.17
C TYR A 114 8.80 -16.72 -3.11
N SER A 115 8.54 -16.31 -1.87
CA SER A 115 8.30 -17.21 -0.73
C SER A 115 7.08 -16.67 0.01
N TYR A 116 6.06 -17.51 0.13
CA TYR A 116 4.83 -17.18 0.84
C TYR A 116 5.12 -16.71 2.27
N ASP A 117 5.95 -17.46 3.00
CA ASP A 117 6.29 -17.12 4.38
C ASP A 117 7.02 -15.77 4.50
N LYS A 118 7.98 -15.50 3.61
CA LYS A 118 8.65 -14.19 3.56
C LYS A 118 7.68 -13.07 3.19
N PHE A 119 6.74 -13.34 2.30
CA PHE A 119 5.74 -12.35 1.92
C PHE A 119 4.82 -12.03 3.10
N LYS A 120 4.33 -13.05 3.79
CA LYS A 120 3.55 -12.89 5.03
C LYS A 120 4.34 -12.12 6.10
N GLU A 121 5.62 -12.44 6.31
CA GLU A 121 6.48 -11.74 7.27
C GLU A 121 6.63 -10.25 6.93
N ILE A 122 6.81 -9.91 5.64
CA ILE A 122 6.93 -8.53 5.20
C ILE A 122 5.60 -7.79 5.36
N ILE A 123 4.47 -8.39 4.97
CA ILE A 123 3.15 -7.79 5.17
C ILE A 123 2.89 -7.53 6.66
N LYS A 124 3.20 -8.50 7.53
CA LYS A 124 3.12 -8.32 8.98
C LYS A 124 3.98 -7.17 9.47
N THR A 125 5.24 -7.11 9.03
CA THR A 125 6.17 -6.04 9.41
C THR A 125 5.66 -4.66 9.00
N ILE A 126 5.11 -4.54 7.79
CA ILE A 126 4.52 -3.30 7.28
C ILE A 126 3.32 -2.88 8.14
N LEU A 127 2.41 -3.81 8.44
CA LEU A 127 1.22 -3.54 9.25
C LEU A 127 1.59 -3.12 10.68
N GLU A 128 2.53 -3.81 11.31
CA GLU A 128 3.03 -3.48 12.65
C GLU A 128 3.78 -2.16 12.71
N TYR A 129 4.47 -1.79 11.63
CA TYR A 129 5.13 -0.49 11.53
C TYR A 129 4.09 0.63 11.51
N TRP A 130 3.15 0.57 10.57
CA TRP A 130 2.14 1.60 10.39
C TRP A 130 1.13 1.69 11.54
N SER A 131 0.91 0.59 12.28
CA SER A 131 0.04 0.62 13.47
C SER A 131 0.64 1.43 14.64
N LYS A 132 1.96 1.58 14.68
CA LYS A 132 2.69 2.37 15.69
C LYS A 132 2.79 3.85 15.32
N ILE A 133 2.55 4.21 14.07
CA ILE A 133 2.53 5.59 13.58
C ILE A 133 1.19 6.25 13.96
N LYS A 134 1.26 7.37 14.68
CA LYS A 134 0.07 8.10 15.16
C LYS A 134 -0.50 9.05 14.08
N SER A 135 0.37 9.69 13.32
CA SER A 135 0.00 10.55 12.18
C SER A 135 1.04 10.52 11.07
N ILE A 136 0.64 10.96 9.86
CA ILE A 136 1.55 11.12 8.74
C ILE A 136 2.59 12.24 9.04
N GLU A 137 2.24 13.20 9.89
CA GLU A 137 3.14 14.25 10.41
C GLU A 137 4.20 13.67 11.36
N ASP A 138 3.81 12.77 12.27
CA ASP A 138 4.74 12.06 13.15
C ASP A 138 5.73 11.25 12.32
N TYR A 139 5.22 10.60 11.27
CA TYR A 139 6.04 9.91 10.29
C TYR A 139 7.04 10.85 9.58
N LYS A 140 6.61 12.05 9.11
CA LYS A 140 7.50 13.03 8.43
C LYS A 140 8.68 13.48 9.30
N SER A 141 8.56 13.37 10.62
CA SER A 141 9.57 13.76 11.62
C SER A 141 10.53 12.65 12.04
N ASP A 142 10.33 11.41 11.57
CA ASP A 142 11.11 10.22 11.95
C ASP A 142 12.61 10.36 11.57
N PRO A 143 13.56 10.21 12.52
CA PRO A 143 15.01 10.24 12.27
C PRO A 143 15.51 9.24 11.21
N LEU A 144 14.83 8.10 11.02
CA LEU A 144 15.18 7.11 9.99
C LEU A 144 15.10 7.70 8.57
N ARG A 145 14.26 8.72 8.36
CA ARG A 145 14.18 9.50 7.12
C ARG A 145 15.48 10.25 6.81
N ARG A 146 16.17 10.82 7.81
CA ARG A 146 17.37 11.66 7.60
C ARG A 146 18.58 10.87 7.12
N LYS A 147 18.68 9.57 7.45
CA LYS A 147 19.79 8.71 7.00
C LYS A 147 19.64 8.29 5.54
N ASN A 148 18.42 7.97 5.08
CA ASN A 148 18.19 7.47 3.72
C ASN A 148 18.28 8.56 2.64
N ILE A 149 18.04 9.84 2.97
CA ILE A 149 18.23 10.96 2.03
C ILE A 149 19.72 11.23 1.74
N LYS A 150 20.60 11.07 2.74
CA LYS A 150 22.05 11.29 2.55
C LYS A 150 22.75 10.21 1.73
N ASN A 151 22.20 9.00 1.69
CA ASN A 151 22.80 7.88 0.96
C ASN A 151 22.37 7.79 -0.52
N ASN A 152 21.38 8.57 -0.95
CA ASN A 152 20.90 8.61 -2.35
C ASN A 152 21.36 9.88 -3.11
N LEU A 153 22.27 10.66 -2.51
CA LEU A 153 22.87 11.87 -3.10
C LEU A 153 24.39 11.75 -3.30
N ASN A 154 24.95 10.54 -3.14
CA ASN A 154 26.36 10.24 -3.37
C ASN A 154 26.49 9.05 -4.33
#